data_AF-A0A7V6X4C2-F1
#
_entry.id   AF-A0A7V6X4C2-F1
#
_cell.length_a   1.000
_cell.length_b   1.000
_cell.length_c   1.000
_cell.angle_alpha   90.00
_cell.angle_beta   90.00
_cell.angle_gamma   90.00
#
_symmetry.space_group_name_H-M   'P 1'
#
loop_
_entity.id
_entity.type
_entity.pdbx_description
1 polymer ?
#
loop_
_entity_poly.entity_id
_entity_poly.type
_entity_poly.pdbx_seq_one_letter_code
_entity_poly.pdbx_strand_id
1 'polypeptide(L)'
;MKQQEALQKEHQKVLAWEAEAQGEEKEKLIALRRELERQQQRIAIPLQRAYQSTALKLVPPQTVLKNVFMAFLIGGAICLLGQVIKNIFLQNGLPDKEAGAATSALLIFLGAFFTGLGHYDKLGKVAGAGSIVPITGFANSIVASGLEFKHEGYIYGVGAHLFRVAGPVLVYGTMVSILVGLVYFFIK
;
A
#
# COMPACT_ATOMS: atom_id res chain seq x y z
N MET A 1 -4.82 18.93 26.10
CA MET A 1 -6.25 18.52 26.09
C MET A 1 -7.13 19.70 26.52
N LYS A 2 -7.24 20.05 27.82
CA LYS A 2 -8.12 21.15 28.30
C LYS A 2 -7.93 22.52 27.62
N GLN A 3 -6.69 22.92 27.33
CA GLN A 3 -6.38 24.20 26.67
C GLN A 3 -6.75 24.23 25.18
N GLN A 4 -6.66 23.09 24.48
CA GLN A 4 -7.01 22.98 23.06
C GLN A 4 -8.54 22.98 22.89
N GLU A 5 -9.26 22.29 23.77
CA GLU A 5 -10.72 22.29 23.81
C GLU A 5 -11.28 23.68 24.13
N ALA A 6 -10.65 24.42 25.05
CA ALA A 6 -11.01 25.80 25.35
C ALA A 6 -10.84 26.71 24.12
N LEU A 7 -9.68 26.63 23.43
CA LEU A 7 -9.43 27.39 22.21
C LEU A 7 -10.38 27.03 21.05
N GLN A 8 -10.78 25.77 20.93
CA GLN A 8 -11.76 25.33 19.92
C GLN A 8 -13.15 25.90 20.22
N LYS A 9 -13.57 25.90 21.49
CA LYS A 9 -14.83 26.52 21.93
C LYS A 9 -14.81 28.03 21.73
N GLU A 10 -13.71 28.70 22.01
CA GLU A 10 -13.56 30.14 21.75
C GLU A 10 -13.59 30.45 20.26
N HIS A 11 -12.90 29.67 19.42
CA HIS A 11 -12.95 29.83 17.97
C HIS A 11 -14.38 29.66 17.43
N GLN A 12 -15.12 28.65 17.90
CA GLN A 12 -16.51 28.43 17.51
C GLN A 12 -17.45 29.57 17.94
N LYS A 13 -17.23 30.16 19.12
CA LYS A 13 -17.97 31.35 19.59
C LYS A 13 -17.67 32.60 18.75
N VAL A 14 -16.41 32.83 18.43
CA VAL A 14 -15.99 33.98 17.61
C VAL A 14 -16.58 33.89 16.20
N LEU A 15 -16.66 32.70 15.60
CA LEU A 15 -17.33 32.49 14.31
C LEU A 15 -18.84 32.80 14.37
N ALA A 16 -19.51 32.44 15.47
CA ALA A 16 -20.93 32.75 15.66
C ALA A 16 -21.15 34.26 15.81
N TRP A 17 -20.33 34.94 16.61
CA TRP A 17 -20.39 36.40 16.75
C TRP A 17 -20.04 37.14 15.46
N GLU A 18 -19.09 36.63 14.66
CA GLU A 18 -18.72 37.21 13.36
C GLU A 18 -19.87 37.12 12.33
N ALA A 19 -20.69 36.06 12.40
CA ALA A 19 -21.86 35.89 11.53
C ALA A 19 -22.99 36.90 11.84
N GLU A 20 -23.09 37.34 13.10
CA GLU A 20 -24.11 38.27 13.59
C GLU A 20 -23.65 39.74 13.56
N ALA A 21 -22.34 40.01 13.55
CA ALA A 21 -21.76 41.35 13.61
C ALA A 21 -21.71 42.09 12.26
N GLN A 22 -21.81 43.43 12.30
CA GLN A 22 -21.69 44.33 11.15
C GLN A 22 -20.73 45.50 11.45
N GLY A 23 -20.05 46.03 10.42
CA GLY A 23 -19.16 47.20 10.56
C GLY A 23 -17.86 46.92 11.31
N GLU A 24 -17.40 47.87 12.15
CA GLU A 24 -16.12 47.80 12.88
C GLU A 24 -16.01 46.59 13.84
N GLU A 25 -17.13 46.13 14.40
CA GLU A 25 -17.14 44.97 15.31
C GLU A 25 -16.73 43.69 14.58
N LYS A 26 -17.16 43.54 13.32
CA LYS A 26 -16.80 42.41 12.47
C LYS A 26 -15.31 42.38 12.16
N GLU A 27 -14.69 43.53 11.90
CA GLU A 27 -13.24 43.62 11.65
C GLU A 27 -12.42 43.20 12.88
N LYS A 28 -12.86 43.59 14.08
CA LYS A 28 -12.24 43.18 15.36
C LYS A 28 -12.36 41.67 15.57
N LEU A 29 -13.51 41.08 15.26
CA LEU A 29 -13.74 39.63 15.36
C LEU A 29 -12.92 38.83 14.34
N ILE A 30 -12.76 39.34 13.11
CA ILE A 30 -11.88 38.74 12.10
C ILE A 30 -10.41 38.75 12.58
N ALA A 31 -9.95 39.85 13.17
CA ALA A 31 -8.61 39.94 13.74
C ALA A 31 -8.42 38.94 14.90
N LEU A 32 -9.43 38.82 15.78
CA LEU A 32 -9.44 37.87 16.89
C LEU A 32 -9.45 36.41 16.40
N ARG A 33 -10.24 36.08 15.37
CA ARG A 33 -10.27 34.76 14.71
C ARG A 33 -8.88 34.36 14.21
N ARG A 34 -8.20 35.28 13.50
CA ARG A 34 -6.84 35.06 12.98
C ARG A 34 -5.81 34.86 14.09
N GLU A 35 -5.98 35.49 15.25
CA GLU A 35 -5.12 35.28 16.41
C GLU A 35 -5.37 33.91 17.04
N LEU A 36 -6.63 33.53 17.23
CA LEU A 36 -7.01 32.20 17.75
C LEU A 36 -6.51 31.07 16.85
N GLU A 37 -6.63 31.21 15.52
CA GLU A 37 -6.08 30.22 14.56
C GLU A 37 -4.57 30.07 14.70
N ARG A 38 -3.84 31.18 14.86
CA ARG A 38 -2.39 31.17 15.10
C ARG A 38 -2.04 30.46 16.41
N GLN A 39 -2.81 30.69 17.47
CA GLN A 39 -2.61 29.99 18.74
C GLN A 39 -2.94 28.49 18.65
N GLN A 40 -4.02 28.12 17.94
CA GLN A 40 -4.35 26.71 17.69
C GLN A 40 -3.22 25.98 16.96
N GLN A 41 -2.67 26.57 15.90
CA GLN A 41 -1.55 26.00 15.17
C GLN A 41 -0.29 25.84 16.04
N ARG A 42 0.02 26.86 16.86
CA ARG A 42 1.17 26.82 17.79
C ARG A 42 1.07 25.71 18.84
N ILE A 43 -0.14 25.35 19.27
CA ILE A 43 -0.37 24.28 20.24
C ILE A 43 -0.46 22.91 19.56
N ALA A 44 -1.01 22.83 18.34
CA ALA A 44 -1.20 21.57 17.61
C ALA A 44 0.14 20.93 17.20
N ILE A 45 1.09 21.71 16.69
CA ILE A 45 2.40 21.22 16.24
C ILE A 45 3.20 20.51 17.36
N PRO A 46 3.44 21.12 18.54
CA PRO A 46 4.20 20.46 19.61
C PRO A 46 3.44 19.27 20.20
N LEU A 47 2.10 19.32 20.27
CA LEU A 47 1.30 18.20 20.72
C LEU A 47 1.40 17.02 19.76
N GLN A 48 1.35 17.26 18.45
CA GLN A 48 1.53 16.24 17.43
C GLN A 48 2.94 15.63 17.51
N ARG A 49 3.98 16.44 17.70
CA ARG A 49 5.36 15.97 17.88
C ARG A 49 5.53 15.15 19.17
N ALA A 50 4.96 15.60 20.27
CA ALA A 50 4.98 14.88 21.54
C ALA A 50 4.24 13.53 21.42
N TYR A 51 3.08 13.53 20.76
CA TYR A 51 2.33 12.32 20.46
C TYR A 51 3.13 11.35 19.58
N GLN A 52 3.73 11.84 18.50
CA GLN A 52 4.61 11.03 17.63
C GLN A 52 5.79 10.46 18.42
N SER A 53 6.44 11.25 19.26
CA SER A 53 7.60 10.81 20.06
C SER A 53 7.23 9.72 21.08
N THR A 54 6.02 9.78 21.63
CA THR A 54 5.49 8.76 22.54
C THR A 54 5.07 7.53 21.74
N ALA A 55 4.32 7.71 20.64
CA ALA A 55 3.88 6.61 19.78
C ALA A 55 5.07 5.81 19.23
N LEU A 56 6.15 6.48 18.81
CA LEU A 56 7.39 5.86 18.35
C LEU A 56 8.06 5.00 19.43
N LYS A 57 7.95 5.37 20.71
CA LYS A 57 8.48 4.58 21.84
C LYS A 57 7.64 3.35 22.17
N LEU A 58 6.37 3.32 21.77
CA LEU A 58 5.48 2.18 21.96
C LEU A 58 5.54 1.17 20.81
N VAL A 59 6.24 1.47 19.70
CA VAL A 59 6.37 0.53 18.58
C VAL A 59 7.21 -0.67 19.03
N PRO A 60 6.69 -1.91 18.97
CA PRO A 60 7.46 -3.09 19.35
C PRO A 60 8.69 -3.23 18.44
N PRO A 61 9.86 -3.59 18.98
CA PRO A 61 11.06 -3.79 18.17
C PRO A 61 10.81 -4.92 17.16
N GLN A 62 11.04 -4.62 15.88
CA GLN A 62 10.86 -5.62 14.83
C GLN A 62 12.02 -6.62 14.87
N THR A 63 11.70 -7.91 14.82
CA THR A 63 12.71 -8.98 14.78
C THR A 63 13.27 -9.13 13.37
N VAL A 64 14.09 -8.15 12.96
CA VAL A 64 14.63 -8.04 11.59
C VAL A 64 15.27 -9.34 11.13
N LEU A 65 16.16 -9.93 11.95
CA LEU A 65 16.87 -11.16 11.58
C LEU A 65 15.91 -12.35 11.36
N LYS A 66 14.91 -12.51 12.23
CA LYS A 66 13.89 -13.57 12.09
C LYS A 66 13.07 -13.37 10.81
N ASN A 67 12.65 -12.15 10.54
CA ASN A 67 11.86 -11.82 9.36
C ASN A 67 12.65 -12.03 8.07
N VAL A 68 13.93 -11.64 8.04
CA VAL A 68 14.82 -11.88 6.90
C VAL A 68 15.01 -13.37 6.67
N PHE A 69 15.25 -14.15 7.71
CA PHE A 69 15.43 -15.59 7.59
C PHE A 69 14.15 -16.30 7.10
N MET A 70 12.98 -15.93 7.65
CA MET A 70 11.68 -16.45 7.18
C MET A 70 11.37 -16.03 5.73
N ALA A 71 11.68 -14.78 5.37
CA ALA A 71 11.49 -14.29 4.01
C ALA A 71 12.36 -15.05 3.00
N PHE A 72 13.63 -15.29 3.35
CA PHE A 72 14.54 -16.09 2.54
C PHE A 72 14.06 -17.53 2.40
N LEU A 73 13.68 -18.18 3.50
CA LEU A 73 13.27 -19.58 3.48
C LEU A 73 11.99 -19.80 2.67
N ILE A 74 10.97 -18.97 2.90
CA ILE A 74 9.67 -19.14 2.24
C ILE A 74 9.72 -18.63 0.80
N GLY A 75 10.37 -17.50 0.54
CA GLY A 75 10.56 -17.01 -0.82
C GLY A 75 11.40 -17.97 -1.66
N GLY A 76 12.50 -18.47 -1.08
CA GLY A 76 13.34 -19.51 -1.68
C GLY A 76 12.57 -20.81 -1.95
N ALA A 77 11.72 -21.25 -1.01
CA ALA A 77 10.88 -22.43 -1.21
C ALA A 77 9.88 -22.25 -2.37
N ILE A 78 9.27 -21.07 -2.51
CA ILE A 78 8.37 -20.75 -3.63
C ILE A 78 9.14 -20.74 -4.96
N CYS A 79 10.34 -20.15 -4.99
CA CYS A 79 11.20 -20.16 -6.18
C CYS A 79 11.65 -21.58 -6.55
N LEU A 80 12.02 -22.40 -5.56
CA LEU A 80 12.37 -23.80 -5.75
C LEU A 80 11.19 -24.59 -6.33
N LEU A 81 9.99 -24.38 -5.80
CA LEU A 81 8.76 -24.97 -6.35
C LEU A 81 8.56 -24.57 -7.82
N GLY A 82 8.76 -23.30 -8.15
CA GLY A 82 8.72 -22.80 -9.53
C GLY A 82 9.74 -23.49 -10.42
N GLN A 83 10.98 -23.66 -9.95
CA GLN A 83 12.02 -24.36 -10.70
C GLN A 83 11.66 -25.83 -10.94
N VAL A 84 11.10 -26.52 -9.94
CA VAL A 84 10.63 -27.91 -10.08
C VAL A 84 9.54 -28.01 -11.14
N ILE A 85 8.55 -27.12 -11.10
CA ILE A 85 7.47 -27.05 -12.10
C ILE A 85 8.04 -26.78 -13.50
N LYS A 86 8.97 -25.84 -13.63
CA LYS A 86 9.63 -25.53 -14.92
C LYS A 86 10.37 -26.75 -15.46
N ASN A 87 11.11 -27.46 -14.62
CA ASN A 87 11.83 -28.67 -15.02
C ASN A 87 10.88 -29.76 -15.49
N ILE A 88 9.73 -29.93 -14.84
CA ILE A 88 8.69 -30.86 -15.31
C ILE A 88 8.20 -30.46 -16.70
N PHE A 89 7.90 -29.19 -16.95
CA PHE A 89 7.49 -28.75 -18.30
C PHE A 89 8.57 -28.95 -19.36
N LEU A 90 9.83 -28.63 -19.03
CA LEU A 90 10.97 -28.88 -19.92
C LEU A 90 11.11 -30.37 -20.26
N GLN A 91 11.00 -31.25 -19.26
CA GLN A 91 11.08 -32.70 -19.45
C GLN A 91 9.92 -33.26 -20.28
N ASN A 92 8.75 -32.63 -20.24
CA ASN A 92 7.60 -32.96 -21.08
C ASN A 92 7.70 -32.38 -22.51
N GLY A 93 8.84 -31.79 -22.87
CA GLY A 93 9.13 -31.35 -24.23
C GLY A 93 8.74 -29.90 -24.55
N LEU A 94 8.34 -29.10 -23.55
CA LEU A 94 8.12 -27.66 -23.79
C LEU A 94 9.47 -26.93 -23.98
N PRO A 95 9.58 -26.04 -24.97
CA PRO A 95 10.76 -25.19 -25.12
C PRO A 95 10.88 -24.22 -23.95
N ASP A 96 12.10 -23.77 -23.62
CA ASP A 96 12.39 -23.05 -22.37
C ASP A 96 11.52 -21.81 -22.11
N LYS A 97 11.23 -21.04 -23.16
CA LYS A 97 10.36 -19.86 -23.08
C LYS A 97 8.93 -20.24 -22.71
N GLU A 98 8.38 -21.27 -23.36
CA GLU A 98 7.01 -21.73 -23.13
C GLU A 98 6.89 -22.41 -21.76
N ALA A 99 7.89 -23.21 -21.37
CA ALA A 99 7.97 -23.81 -20.04
C ALA A 99 7.97 -22.72 -18.95
N GLY A 100 8.75 -21.64 -19.12
CA GLY A 100 8.75 -20.51 -18.20
C GLY A 100 7.40 -19.77 -18.11
N ALA A 101 6.74 -19.58 -19.25
CA ALA A 101 5.40 -18.98 -19.30
C ALA A 101 4.35 -19.87 -18.59
N ALA A 102 4.36 -21.18 -18.87
CA ALA A 102 3.48 -22.15 -18.25
C ALA A 102 3.70 -22.26 -16.74
N THR A 103 4.96 -22.27 -16.28
CA THR A 103 5.31 -22.22 -14.84
C THR A 103 4.74 -20.98 -14.18
N SER A 104 4.92 -19.81 -14.81
CA SER A 104 4.43 -18.53 -14.28
C SER A 104 2.91 -18.54 -14.17
N ALA A 105 2.21 -19.01 -15.20
CA ALA A 105 0.75 -19.15 -15.19
C ALA A 105 0.27 -20.08 -14.08
N LEU A 106 0.92 -21.23 -13.89
CA LEU A 106 0.55 -22.18 -12.84
C LEU A 106 0.80 -21.59 -11.44
N LEU A 107 1.92 -20.91 -11.22
CA LEU A 107 2.20 -20.24 -9.95
C LEU A 107 1.18 -19.13 -9.67
N ILE A 108 0.82 -18.31 -10.66
CA ILE A 108 -0.24 -17.30 -10.52
C ILE A 108 -1.56 -17.96 -10.14
N PHE A 109 -1.93 -19.05 -10.81
CA PHE A 109 -3.15 -19.80 -10.51
C PHE A 109 -3.14 -20.35 -9.07
N LEU A 110 -2.05 -20.98 -8.63
CA LEU A 110 -1.91 -21.48 -7.27
C LEU A 110 -1.99 -20.35 -6.24
N GLY A 111 -1.30 -19.23 -6.50
CA GLY A 111 -1.39 -18.03 -5.66
C GLY A 111 -2.83 -17.53 -5.54
N ALA A 112 -3.51 -17.35 -6.67
CA ALA A 112 -4.90 -16.91 -6.71
C ALA A 112 -5.85 -17.88 -6.01
N PHE A 113 -5.66 -19.18 -6.21
CA PHE A 113 -6.47 -20.23 -5.61
C PHE A 113 -6.32 -20.26 -4.08
N PHE A 114 -5.09 -20.27 -3.57
CA PHE A 114 -4.84 -20.24 -2.12
C PHE A 114 -5.22 -18.90 -1.48
N THR A 115 -5.23 -17.80 -2.24
CA THR A 115 -5.76 -16.50 -1.80
C THR A 115 -7.27 -16.58 -1.64
N GLY A 116 -7.98 -17.12 -2.63
CA GLY A 116 -9.43 -17.32 -2.56
C GLY A 116 -9.87 -18.23 -1.40
N LEU A 117 -9.02 -19.18 -1.00
CA LEU A 117 -9.23 -20.02 0.18
C LEU A 117 -8.83 -19.35 1.51
N GLY A 118 -8.20 -18.17 1.47
CA GLY A 118 -7.70 -17.46 2.66
C GLY A 118 -6.47 -18.10 3.32
N HIS A 119 -5.79 -19.03 2.63
CA HIS A 119 -4.56 -19.66 3.12
C HIS A 119 -3.32 -18.83 2.80
N TYR A 120 -3.30 -18.15 1.65
CA TYR A 120 -2.15 -17.37 1.22
C TYR A 120 -1.90 -16.17 2.16
N ASP A 121 -2.95 -15.48 2.61
CA ASP A 121 -2.80 -14.39 3.58
C ASP A 121 -2.23 -14.84 4.94
N LYS A 122 -2.55 -16.08 5.37
CA LYS A 122 -1.97 -16.67 6.58
C LYS A 122 -0.48 -16.97 6.40
N LEU A 123 -0.10 -17.48 5.22
CA LEU A 123 1.29 -17.67 4.86
C LEU A 123 2.04 -16.33 4.87
N GLY A 124 1.43 -15.28 4.31
CA GLY A 124 2.04 -13.96 4.24
C GLY A 124 2.35 -13.33 5.60
N LYS A 125 1.54 -13.58 6.63
CA LYS A 125 1.80 -13.12 8.00
C LYS A 125 3.10 -13.70 8.60
N VAL A 126 3.48 -14.90 8.19
CA VAL A 126 4.70 -15.58 8.67
C VAL A 126 5.89 -15.32 7.74
N ALA A 127 5.64 -15.34 6.43
CA ALA A 127 6.65 -15.18 5.40
C ALA A 127 7.11 -13.73 5.20
N GLY A 128 6.25 -12.77 5.52
CA GLY A 128 6.46 -11.36 5.21
C GLY A 128 6.82 -11.19 3.73
N ALA A 129 7.93 -10.49 3.49
CA ALA A 129 8.45 -10.22 2.14
C ALA A 129 8.67 -11.49 1.30
N GLY A 130 8.95 -12.65 1.91
CA GLY A 130 9.16 -13.91 1.18
C GLY A 130 7.94 -14.40 0.41
N SER A 131 6.73 -14.04 0.85
CA SER A 131 5.49 -14.32 0.09
C SER A 131 5.13 -13.21 -0.89
N ILE A 132 5.54 -11.97 -0.63
CA ILE A 132 5.13 -10.80 -1.42
C ILE A 132 5.98 -10.66 -2.69
N VAL A 133 7.27 -10.96 -2.61
CA VAL A 133 8.23 -10.77 -3.72
C VAL A 133 8.03 -11.74 -4.90
N PRO A 134 7.75 -13.05 -4.70
CA PRO A 134 7.48 -13.95 -5.81
C PRO A 134 6.21 -13.59 -6.59
N ILE A 135 6.06 -14.10 -7.81
CA ILE A 135 4.88 -13.84 -8.67
C ILE A 135 3.55 -14.27 -8.02
N THR A 136 3.60 -15.22 -7.09
CA THR A 136 2.44 -15.64 -6.31
C THR A 136 1.94 -14.55 -5.36
N GLY A 137 2.82 -13.67 -4.87
CA GLY A 137 2.47 -12.53 -4.04
C GLY A 137 1.72 -11.46 -4.81
N PHE A 138 2.14 -11.19 -6.05
CA PHE A 138 1.38 -10.33 -6.97
C PHE A 138 -0.02 -10.89 -7.22
N ALA A 139 -0.15 -12.20 -7.46
CA ALA A 139 -1.45 -12.85 -7.62
C ALA A 139 -2.33 -12.68 -6.36
N ASN A 140 -1.76 -12.80 -5.16
CA ASN A 140 -2.46 -12.56 -3.89
C ASN A 140 -3.00 -11.13 -3.80
N SER A 141 -2.17 -10.12 -4.07
CA SER A 141 -2.61 -8.71 -4.01
C SER A 141 -3.75 -8.39 -4.99
N ILE A 142 -3.70 -8.97 -6.19
CA ILE A 142 -4.74 -8.81 -7.21
C ILE A 142 -6.04 -9.47 -6.77
N VAL A 143 -5.99 -10.74 -6.34
CA VAL A 143 -7.18 -11.52 -5.97
C VAL A 143 -7.79 -11.01 -4.68
N ALA A 144 -6.98 -10.66 -3.67
CA ALA A 144 -7.44 -10.07 -2.42
C ALA A 144 -8.20 -8.76 -2.69
N SER A 145 -7.66 -7.88 -3.54
CA SER A 145 -8.34 -6.64 -3.95
C SER A 145 -9.68 -6.93 -4.66
N GLY A 146 -9.70 -7.91 -5.57
CA GLY A 146 -10.93 -8.31 -6.24
C GLY A 146 -11.99 -8.88 -5.29
N LEU A 147 -11.57 -9.63 -4.26
CA LEU A 147 -12.47 -10.17 -3.24
C LEU A 147 -13.01 -9.08 -2.30
N GLU A 148 -12.14 -8.16 -1.86
CA GLU A 148 -12.50 -7.08 -0.95
C GLU A 148 -13.54 -6.14 -1.57
N PHE A 149 -13.31 -5.69 -2.81
CA PHE A 149 -14.17 -4.71 -3.48
C PHE A 149 -15.28 -5.33 -4.33
N LYS A 150 -15.55 -6.63 -4.19
CA LYS A 150 -16.65 -7.32 -4.89
C LYS A 150 -18.02 -6.69 -4.60
N HIS A 151 -18.20 -6.16 -3.40
CA HIS A 151 -19.44 -5.54 -2.95
C HIS A 151 -19.73 -4.18 -3.63
N GLU A 152 -18.71 -3.53 -4.21
CA GLU A 152 -18.84 -2.28 -4.98
C GLU A 152 -19.23 -2.53 -6.46
N GLY A 153 -19.46 -3.79 -6.85
CA GLY A 153 -19.82 -4.22 -8.20
C GLY A 153 -18.61 -4.52 -9.09
N TYR A 154 -18.86 -5.15 -10.26
CA TYR A 154 -17.78 -5.68 -11.10
C TYR A 154 -16.97 -4.61 -11.86
N ILE A 155 -17.60 -3.50 -12.24
CA ILE A 155 -16.94 -2.45 -13.05
C ILE A 155 -16.26 -1.45 -12.13
N TYR A 156 -17.04 -0.73 -11.32
CA TYR A 156 -16.53 0.34 -10.45
C TYR A 156 -15.82 -0.18 -9.19
N GLY A 157 -16.15 -1.38 -8.71
CA GLY A 157 -15.44 -2.06 -7.64
C GLY A 157 -14.28 -2.89 -8.18
N VAL A 158 -14.56 -4.16 -8.52
CA VAL A 158 -13.55 -5.15 -8.88
C VAL A 158 -12.61 -4.64 -9.99
N GLY A 159 -13.15 -4.20 -11.13
CA GLY A 159 -12.34 -3.74 -12.27
C GLY A 159 -11.45 -2.55 -11.94
N ALA A 160 -11.99 -1.50 -11.32
CA ALA A 160 -11.24 -0.30 -10.98
C ALA A 160 -10.10 -0.58 -9.98
N HIS A 161 -10.35 -1.40 -8.95
CA HIS A 161 -9.35 -1.72 -7.94
C HIS A 161 -8.29 -2.71 -8.44
N LEU A 162 -8.67 -3.69 -9.27
CA LEU A 162 -7.70 -4.54 -9.96
C LEU A 162 -6.74 -3.69 -10.81
N PHE A 163 -7.26 -2.72 -11.55
CA PHE A 163 -6.44 -1.82 -12.36
C PHE A 163 -5.58 -0.87 -11.51
N ARG A 164 -6.05 -0.43 -10.34
CA ARG A 164 -5.24 0.37 -9.40
C ARG A 164 -4.00 -0.40 -8.92
N VAL A 165 -4.10 -1.71 -8.74
CA VAL A 165 -2.97 -2.57 -8.34
C VAL A 165 -2.08 -2.95 -9.54
N ALA A 166 -2.68 -3.37 -10.67
CA ALA A 166 -1.93 -3.83 -11.85
C ALA A 166 -1.35 -2.70 -12.71
N GLY A 167 -2.02 -1.54 -12.74
CA GLY A 167 -1.69 -0.40 -13.59
C GLY A 167 -0.26 0.09 -13.43
N PRO A 168 0.23 0.37 -12.21
CA PRO A 168 1.62 0.76 -11.99
C PRO A 168 2.62 -0.26 -12.55
N VAL A 169 2.38 -1.57 -12.35
CA VAL A 169 3.27 -2.64 -12.83
C VAL A 169 3.35 -2.65 -14.35
N LEU A 170 2.21 -2.52 -15.02
CA LEU A 170 2.14 -2.46 -16.49
C LEU A 170 2.84 -1.22 -17.04
N VAL A 171 2.60 -0.04 -16.45
CA VAL A 171 3.19 1.23 -16.91
C VAL A 171 4.70 1.21 -16.74
N TYR A 172 5.21 0.90 -15.54
CA TYR A 172 6.66 0.88 -15.30
C TYR A 172 7.35 -0.25 -16.08
N GLY A 173 6.73 -1.43 -16.18
CA GLY A 173 7.29 -2.56 -16.93
C GLY A 173 7.42 -2.26 -18.44
N THR A 174 6.38 -1.70 -19.05
CA THR A 174 6.39 -1.35 -20.48
C THR A 174 7.32 -0.17 -20.77
N MET A 175 7.32 0.88 -19.93
CA MET A 175 8.24 2.01 -20.07
C MET A 175 9.70 1.58 -20.00
N VAL A 176 10.08 0.76 -19.00
CA VAL A 176 11.46 0.27 -18.88
C VAL A 176 11.83 -0.62 -20.07
N SER A 177 10.92 -1.48 -20.54
CA SER A 177 11.15 -2.31 -21.72
C SER A 177 11.42 -1.47 -22.98
N ILE A 178 10.65 -0.40 -23.20
CA ILE A 178 10.86 0.53 -24.32
C ILE A 178 12.20 1.25 -24.20
N LEU A 179 12.53 1.77 -23.00
CA LEU A 179 13.79 2.47 -22.77
C LEU A 179 15.00 1.56 -23.02
N VAL A 180 14.98 0.33 -22.49
CA VAL A 180 16.04 -0.66 -22.70
C VAL A 180 16.14 -1.04 -24.19
N GLY A 181 15.00 -1.22 -24.87
CA GLY A 181 14.96 -1.49 -26.30
C GLY A 181 15.55 -0.35 -27.14
N LEU A 182 15.27 0.90 -26.78
CA LEU A 182 15.80 2.09 -27.45
C LEU A 182 17.31 2.22 -27.23
N VAL A 183 17.79 2.03 -26.00
CA VAL A 183 19.22 2.03 -25.67
C VAL A 183 19.95 0.94 -26.47
N TYR A 184 19.39 -0.28 -26.54
CA TYR A 184 19.97 -1.36 -27.33
C TYR A 184 20.04 -1.03 -28.83
N PHE A 185 19.01 -0.37 -29.39
CA PHE A 185 18.96 0.03 -30.79
C PHE A 185 20.00 1.10 -31.17
N PHE A 186 20.39 1.98 -30.24
CA PHE A 186 21.38 3.04 -30.52
C PHE A 186 22.82 2.63 -30.21
N ILE A 187 23.04 1.65 -29.32
CA ILE A 187 24.39 1.17 -28.97
C ILE A 187 24.89 0.12 -29.97
N LYS A 188 23.98 -0.56 -30.67
CA LYS A 188 24.27 -1.58 -31.68
C LYS A 188 23.99 -1.06 -33.08
#